data_AF-A0A7Y0BNV2-F1
#
_entry.id   AF-A0A7Y0BNV2-F1
#
_cell.length_a   1.000
_cell.length_b   1.000
_cell.length_c   1.000
_cell.angle_alpha   90.00
_cell.angle_beta   90.00
_cell.angle_gamma   90.00
#
_symmetry.space_group_name_H-M   'P 1'
#
loop_
_entity.id
_entity.type
_entity.pdbx_description
1 polymer ?
#
loop_
_entity_poly.entity_id
_entity_poly.type
_entity_poly.pdbx_seq_one_letter_code
_entity_poly.pdbx_strand_id
1 'polypeptide(L)'
;MRRFFESDAERAPFTWGVYDGATQACGIWRKSGVSLDAFEVGKKLETLLNQSGVPDNYGYAVSVDVIFDPEDFIQYLRNAYEIKRFRFTSHFENAHDVQRLIQKPAQEYAEIVGAEKTTVEAEGRNLDAEVLEDLTRSVASIGEEATAVVKMEENSRSKRIVLRGTPFSVEVSLDSIGNFFEKSREAIVDAYRNLRRQQS
;
A
#
# COMPACT_ATOMS: atom_id res chain seq x y z
N MET A 1 -8.03 19.69 23.56
CA MET A 1 -6.88 19.12 24.31
C MET A 1 -7.08 17.60 24.35
N ARG A 2 -6.44 16.84 23.45
CA ARG A 2 -6.60 15.37 23.38
C ARG A 2 -5.71 14.72 24.44
N ARG A 3 -6.32 13.95 25.36
CA ARG A 3 -5.61 13.17 26.38
C ARG A 3 -5.16 11.85 25.75
N PHE A 4 -3.84 11.64 25.66
CA PHE A 4 -3.27 10.31 25.52
C PHE A 4 -3.47 9.58 26.85
N PHE A 5 -3.93 8.33 26.80
CA PHE A 5 -4.07 7.48 27.98
C PHE A 5 -2.97 6.43 27.90
N GLU A 6 -1.98 6.53 28.78
CA GLU A 6 -0.95 5.52 28.95
C GLU A 6 -1.48 4.50 29.96
N SER A 7 -1.69 3.26 29.49
CA SER A 7 -2.15 2.16 30.33
C SER A 7 -0.94 1.34 30.74
N ASP A 8 -0.67 1.24 32.05
CA ASP A 8 0.33 0.33 32.58
C ASP A 8 -0.10 -1.12 32.33
N ALA A 9 0.66 -1.85 31.52
CA ALA A 9 0.49 -3.29 31.34
C ALA A 9 1.84 -4.00 31.50
N GLU A 10 1.85 -5.02 32.37
CA GLU A 10 2.98 -5.93 32.59
C GLU A 10 3.51 -6.48 31.24
N ARG A 11 4.84 -6.56 31.10
CA ARG A 11 5.58 -6.89 29.87
C ARG A 11 5.21 -8.28 29.29
N ALA A 12 4.11 -8.36 28.55
CA ALA A 12 3.86 -9.38 27.54
C ALA A 12 4.48 -8.93 26.19
N PRO A 13 4.68 -9.81 25.18
CA PRO A 13 5.38 -9.46 23.95
C PRO A 13 4.48 -8.61 23.03
N PHE A 14 4.30 -7.34 23.38
CA PHE A 14 3.51 -6.42 22.58
C PHE A 14 4.28 -6.00 21.33
N THR A 15 3.58 -6.01 20.20
CA THR A 15 4.02 -5.35 18.97
C THR A 15 3.56 -3.92 19.01
N TRP A 16 4.47 -2.97 18.81
CA TRP A 16 4.10 -1.56 18.77
C TRP A 16 3.60 -1.22 17.37
N GLY A 17 2.42 -0.60 17.30
CA GLY A 17 1.83 -0.07 16.08
C GLY A 17 1.69 1.45 16.20
N VAL A 18 1.90 2.15 15.09
CA VAL A 18 1.73 3.60 15.00
C VAL A 18 0.82 3.90 13.82
N TYR A 19 -0.26 4.64 14.08
CA TYR A 19 -1.22 5.05 13.07
C TYR A 19 -1.17 6.57 12.87
N ASP A 20 -1.04 7.01 11.63
CA ASP A 20 -1.22 8.41 11.27
C ASP A 20 -2.57 8.61 10.59
N GLY A 21 -3.46 9.35 11.24
CA GLY A 21 -4.81 9.59 10.73
C GLY A 21 -4.89 10.53 9.53
N ALA A 22 -3.82 11.27 9.20
CA ALA A 22 -3.81 12.15 8.04
C ALA A 22 -3.48 11.40 6.75
N THR A 23 -2.56 10.43 6.81
CA THR A 23 -2.23 9.54 5.67
C THR A 23 -3.02 8.23 5.70
N GLN A 24 -3.75 7.94 6.78
CA GLN A 24 -4.38 6.65 7.07
C GLN A 24 -3.39 5.46 7.09
N ALA A 25 -2.08 5.73 7.16
CA ALA A 25 -1.05 4.70 7.19
C ALA A 25 -0.83 4.16 8.61
N CYS A 26 -0.64 2.84 8.71
CA CYS A 26 -0.29 2.15 9.95
C CYS A 26 1.06 1.46 9.79
N GLY A 27 2.03 1.80 10.65
CA GLY A 27 3.31 1.13 10.73
C GLY A 27 3.36 0.17 11.92
N ILE A 28 3.90 -1.03 11.71
CA ILE A 28 4.01 -2.06 12.73
C ILE A 28 5.49 -2.37 12.96
N TRP A 29 5.94 -2.25 14.21
CA TRP A 29 7.32 -2.53 14.56
C TRP A 29 7.62 -4.02 14.52
N ARG A 30 8.57 -4.44 13.68
CA ARG A 30 9.03 -5.84 13.66
C ARG A 30 9.94 -6.09 14.86
N LYS A 31 9.56 -7.02 15.73
CA LYS A 31 10.42 -7.49 16.83
C LYS A 31 11.23 -8.70 16.36
N SER A 32 12.54 -8.67 16.55
CA SER A 32 13.40 -9.84 16.30
C SER A 32 12.96 -11.03 17.17
N GLY A 33 12.72 -12.19 16.56
CA GLY A 33 12.30 -13.42 17.24
C GLY A 33 10.79 -13.70 17.25
N VAL A 34 9.94 -12.78 16.78
CA VAL A 34 8.53 -13.04 16.47
C VAL A 34 8.32 -12.68 15.01
N SER A 35 8.24 -13.69 14.13
CA SER A 35 7.97 -13.45 12.71
C SER A 35 6.51 -13.00 12.58
N LEU A 36 6.29 -11.69 12.57
CA LEU A 36 4.99 -11.10 12.32
C LEU A 36 4.88 -10.85 10.82
N ASP A 37 4.11 -11.70 10.16
CA ASP A 37 3.71 -11.46 8.78
C ASP A 37 2.78 -10.23 8.75
N ALA A 38 3.15 -9.21 7.96
CA ALA A 38 2.37 -7.98 7.86
C ALA A 38 0.95 -8.25 7.34
N PHE A 39 0.78 -9.26 6.47
CA PHE A 39 -0.53 -9.70 6.01
C PHE A 39 -1.39 -10.26 7.14
N GLU A 40 -0.80 -11.11 7.99
CA GLU A 40 -1.50 -11.68 9.14
C GLU A 40 -1.89 -10.59 10.15
N VAL A 41 -0.99 -9.64 10.40
CA VAL A 41 -1.28 -8.51 11.30
C VAL A 41 -2.38 -7.61 10.71
N GLY A 42 -2.29 -7.26 9.42
CA GLY A 42 -3.32 -6.47 8.72
C GLY A 42 -4.70 -7.11 8.82
N LYS A 43 -4.80 -8.41 8.49
CA LYS A 43 -6.06 -9.15 8.56
C LYS A 43 -6.64 -9.23 9.97
N LYS A 44 -5.79 -9.44 10.99
CA LYS A 44 -6.23 -9.43 12.40
C LYS A 44 -6.71 -8.04 12.81
N LEU A 45 -6.02 -6.98 12.38
CA LEU A 45 -6.41 -5.60 12.67
C LEU A 45 -7.76 -5.26 12.03
N GLU A 46 -7.95 -5.61 10.75
CA GLU A 46 -9.22 -5.46 10.05
C GLU A 46 -10.36 -6.16 10.77
N THR A 47 -10.14 -7.43 11.14
CA THR A 47 -11.13 -8.24 11.86
C THR A 47 -11.51 -7.57 13.19
N LEU A 48 -10.52 -7.13 13.97
CA LEU A 48 -10.75 -6.48 15.26
C LEU A 48 -11.50 -5.15 15.12
N LEU A 49 -11.15 -4.33 14.12
CA LEU A 49 -11.78 -3.04 13.90
C LEU A 49 -13.24 -3.20 13.47
N ASN A 50 -13.53 -4.14 12.57
CA ASN A 50 -14.91 -4.44 12.17
C ASN A 50 -15.73 -5.07 13.31
N GLN A 51 -15.12 -5.94 14.13
CA GLN A 51 -15.80 -6.56 15.29
C GLN A 51 -16.04 -5.60 16.46
N SER A 52 -15.47 -4.40 16.46
CA SER A 52 -15.70 -3.40 17.51
C SER A 52 -17.15 -2.89 17.57
N GLY A 53 -17.95 -3.16 16.53
CA GLY A 53 -19.31 -2.65 16.38
C GLY A 53 -19.39 -1.17 16.01
N VAL A 54 -18.26 -0.44 15.98
CA VAL A 54 -18.26 0.95 15.52
C VAL A 54 -18.61 1.03 14.02
N PRO A 55 -17.97 0.28 13.11
CA PRO A 55 -18.26 0.42 11.68
C PRO A 55 -19.73 0.09 11.33
N ASP A 56 -20.26 -1.02 11.87
CA ASP A 56 -21.66 -1.44 11.67
C ASP A 56 -22.67 -0.37 12.13
N ASN A 57 -22.44 0.26 13.28
CA ASN A 57 -23.32 1.29 13.84
C ASN A 57 -23.41 2.56 12.97
N TYR A 58 -22.42 2.80 12.12
CA TYR A 58 -22.37 3.96 11.22
C TYR A 58 -22.49 3.58 9.74
N GLY A 59 -22.72 2.29 9.43
CA GLY A 59 -22.91 1.81 8.07
C GLY A 59 -21.63 1.82 7.22
N TYR A 60 -20.47 1.64 7.84
CA TYR A 60 -19.17 1.54 7.15
C TYR A 60 -18.52 0.19 7.39
N ALA A 61 -17.61 -0.22 6.50
CA ALA A 61 -16.67 -1.31 6.72
C ALA A 61 -15.24 -0.74 6.74
N VAL A 62 -14.37 -1.33 7.56
CA VAL A 62 -12.95 -0.97 7.61
C VAL A 62 -12.17 -2.00 6.78
N SER A 63 -11.36 -1.53 5.83
CA SER A 63 -10.36 -2.35 5.13
C SER A 63 -8.96 -2.05 5.68
N VAL A 64 -8.10 -3.06 5.76
CA VAL A 64 -6.68 -2.88 6.12
C VAL A 64 -5.78 -3.60 5.12
N ASP A 65 -5.25 -2.83 4.17
CA ASP A 65 -4.34 -3.34 3.15
C ASP A 65 -2.86 -3.13 3.48
N VAL A 66 -2.03 -4.06 2.99
CA VAL A 66 -0.58 -3.98 3.11
C VAL A 66 -0.03 -3.17 1.94
N ILE A 67 0.73 -2.11 2.26
CA ILE A 67 1.47 -1.34 1.26
C ILE A 67 2.70 -2.14 0.81
N PHE A 68 2.84 -2.34 -0.49
CA PHE A 68 3.98 -3.04 -1.10
C PHE A 68 5.09 -2.08 -1.50
N ASP A 69 6.33 -2.57 -1.47
CA ASP A 69 7.44 -1.88 -2.11
C ASP A 69 7.34 -2.00 -3.64
N PRO A 70 7.16 -0.89 -4.38
CA PRO A 70 7.04 -0.93 -5.83
C PRO A 70 8.39 -0.96 -6.55
N GLU A 71 9.52 -0.77 -5.87
CA GLU A 71 10.78 -0.42 -6.53
C GLU A 71 11.31 -1.51 -7.46
N ASP A 72 11.25 -2.78 -7.05
CA ASP A 72 11.64 -3.91 -7.91
C ASP A 72 10.78 -3.95 -9.18
N PHE A 73 9.46 -3.75 -9.03
CA PHE A 73 8.53 -3.76 -10.15
C PHE A 73 8.80 -2.60 -11.11
N ILE A 74 9.03 -1.40 -10.57
CA ILE A 74 9.39 -0.20 -11.33
C ILE A 74 10.72 -0.38 -12.06
N GLN A 75 11.71 -0.98 -11.38
CA GLN A 75 13.00 -1.28 -12.00
C GLN A 75 12.84 -2.24 -13.19
N TYR A 76 11.94 -3.23 -13.10
CA TYR A 76 11.60 -4.07 -14.25
C TYR A 76 10.94 -3.31 -15.39
N LEU A 77 10.06 -2.35 -15.11
CA LEU A 77 9.45 -1.51 -16.13
C LEU A 77 10.49 -0.65 -16.84
N ARG A 78 11.35 0.04 -16.08
CA ARG A 78 12.41 0.92 -16.61
C ARG A 78 13.43 0.16 -17.47
N ASN A 79 13.76 -1.06 -17.07
CA ASN A 79 14.75 -1.88 -17.77
C ASN A 79 14.16 -2.76 -18.89
N ALA A 80 12.85 -2.72 -19.12
CA ALA A 80 12.22 -3.52 -20.16
C ALA A 80 12.57 -2.95 -21.56
N TYR A 81 12.98 -3.83 -22.47
CA TYR A 81 13.07 -3.52 -23.89
C TYR A 81 11.69 -3.14 -24.46
N GLU A 82 10.65 -3.89 -24.07
CA GLU A 82 9.26 -3.60 -24.44
C GLU A 82 8.29 -3.97 -23.31
N ILE A 83 7.29 -3.11 -23.10
CA ILE A 83 6.15 -3.38 -22.22
C ILE A 83 4.92 -3.61 -23.10
N LYS A 84 4.40 -4.84 -23.14
CA LYS A 84 3.27 -5.21 -24.01
C LYS A 84 1.92 -4.99 -23.36
N ARG A 85 1.86 -5.13 -22.04
CA ARG A 85 0.62 -5.06 -21.28
C ARG A 85 0.86 -4.58 -19.86
N PHE A 86 -0.05 -3.76 -19.37
CA PHE A 86 -0.13 -3.35 -17.97
C PHE A 86 -1.56 -3.48 -17.49
N ARG A 87 -1.75 -4.05 -16.29
CA ARG A 87 -3.05 -4.25 -15.66
C ARG A 87 -2.96 -3.89 -14.19
N PHE A 88 -3.95 -3.16 -13.68
CA PHE A 88 -4.11 -2.98 -12.24
C PHE A 88 -5.56 -3.25 -11.83
N THR A 89 -5.73 -3.62 -10.56
CA THR A 89 -7.04 -3.71 -9.93
C THR A 89 -7.30 -2.44 -9.14
N SER A 90 -8.55 -2.00 -9.12
CA SER A 90 -9.03 -1.04 -8.16
C SER A 90 -10.27 -1.62 -7.48
N HIS A 91 -10.25 -1.69 -6.16
CA HIS A 91 -11.41 -2.02 -5.35
C HIS A 91 -12.20 -0.75 -5.05
N PHE A 92 -13.50 -0.92 -4.81
CA PHE A 92 -14.35 0.15 -4.31
C PHE A 92 -14.08 0.31 -2.81
N GLU A 93 -13.01 1.02 -2.51
CA GLU A 93 -12.64 1.41 -1.16
C GLU A 93 -12.46 2.92 -1.16
N ASN A 94 -12.99 3.62 -0.14
CA ASN A 94 -12.89 5.07 0.00
C ASN A 94 -11.46 5.52 0.35
N ALA A 95 -10.49 5.09 -0.46
CA ALA A 95 -9.12 5.51 -0.38
C ALA A 95 -9.07 7.02 -0.65
N HIS A 96 -8.57 7.77 0.32
CA HIS A 96 -8.53 9.24 0.24
C HIS A 96 -7.57 9.75 -0.86
N ASP A 97 -6.76 8.85 -1.43
CA ASP A 97 -5.52 9.16 -2.10
C ASP A 97 -5.32 8.40 -3.43
N VAL A 98 -6.32 8.51 -4.30
CA VAL A 98 -6.41 7.77 -5.58
C VAL A 98 -5.91 8.61 -6.76
N GLN A 99 -5.20 7.99 -7.73
CA GLN A 99 -4.73 8.69 -8.92
C GLN A 99 -5.89 9.18 -9.79
N ARG A 100 -5.89 10.47 -10.12
CA ARG A 100 -7.03 11.13 -10.76
C ARG A 100 -7.28 10.75 -12.21
N LEU A 101 -6.24 10.32 -12.94
CA LEU A 101 -6.33 10.10 -14.38
C LEU A 101 -7.05 8.80 -14.77
N ILE A 102 -6.84 7.72 -14.01
CA ILE A 102 -7.33 6.38 -14.40
C ILE A 102 -7.98 5.66 -13.22
N GLN A 103 -7.34 5.68 -12.05
CA GLN A 103 -7.80 4.94 -10.88
C GLN A 103 -9.10 5.50 -10.31
N LYS A 104 -9.21 6.83 -10.18
CA LYS A 104 -10.43 7.48 -9.68
C LYS A 104 -11.66 7.26 -10.59
N PRO A 105 -11.58 7.45 -11.91
CA PRO A 105 -12.68 7.10 -12.81
C PRO A 105 -13.09 5.61 -12.71
N ALA A 106 -12.13 4.70 -12.52
CA ALA A 106 -12.43 3.28 -12.38
C ALA A 106 -13.17 2.94 -11.07
N GLN A 107 -12.86 3.64 -9.97
CA GLN A 107 -13.57 3.52 -8.70
C GLN A 107 -14.97 4.13 -8.77
N GLU A 108 -15.11 5.34 -9.34
CA GLU A 108 -16.42 5.99 -9.53
C GLU A 108 -17.34 5.12 -10.40
N TYR A 109 -16.78 4.51 -11.47
CA TYR A 109 -17.52 3.54 -12.27
C TYR A 109 -17.96 2.33 -11.44
N ALA A 110 -17.07 1.76 -10.61
CA ALA A 110 -17.37 0.63 -9.75
C ALA A 110 -18.53 0.95 -8.78
N GLU A 111 -18.49 2.13 -8.17
CA GLU A 111 -19.53 2.63 -7.27
C GLU A 111 -20.89 2.72 -7.97
N ILE A 112 -20.94 3.35 -9.15
CA ILE A 112 -22.17 3.55 -9.91
C ILE A 112 -22.83 2.22 -10.29
N VAL A 113 -22.03 1.21 -10.65
CA VAL A 113 -22.54 -0.09 -11.08
C VAL A 113 -22.69 -1.10 -9.95
N GLY A 114 -22.32 -0.73 -8.71
CA GLY A 114 -22.31 -1.64 -7.56
C GLY A 114 -21.31 -2.79 -7.68
N ALA A 115 -20.18 -2.57 -8.37
CA ALA A 115 -19.11 -3.56 -8.45
C ALA A 115 -18.14 -3.43 -7.27
N GLU A 116 -17.74 -4.55 -6.70
CA GLU A 116 -16.73 -4.60 -5.63
C GLU A 116 -15.31 -4.38 -6.17
N LYS A 117 -15.09 -4.69 -7.45
CA LYS A 117 -13.77 -4.74 -8.08
C LYS A 117 -13.83 -4.33 -9.55
N THR A 118 -12.94 -3.42 -9.94
CA THR A 118 -12.70 -3.04 -11.34
C THR A 118 -11.28 -3.40 -11.75
N THR A 119 -11.12 -3.93 -12.96
CA THR A 119 -9.80 -4.19 -13.56
C THR A 119 -9.61 -3.26 -14.75
N VAL A 120 -8.50 -2.53 -14.75
CA VAL A 120 -8.10 -1.69 -15.88
C VAL A 120 -6.89 -2.32 -16.55
N GLU A 121 -6.92 -2.41 -17.88
CA GLU A 121 -5.85 -3.01 -18.68
C GLU A 121 -5.53 -2.14 -19.90
N ALA A 122 -4.25 -1.98 -20.16
CA ALA A 122 -3.70 -1.37 -21.38
C ALA A 122 -2.81 -2.39 -22.09
N GLU A 123 -3.00 -2.55 -23.40
CA GLU A 123 -2.18 -3.39 -24.28
C GLU A 123 -1.65 -2.57 -25.45
N GLY A 124 -0.40 -2.81 -25.84
CA GLY A 124 0.25 -2.04 -26.89
C GLY A 124 1.53 -2.66 -27.42
N ARG A 125 2.11 -2.04 -28.45
CA ARG A 125 3.40 -2.49 -29.01
C ARG A 125 4.55 -2.24 -28.05
N ASN A 126 4.57 -1.06 -27.44
CA ASN A 126 5.44 -0.72 -26.32
C ASN A 126 4.73 0.39 -25.52
N LEU A 127 4.35 0.10 -24.28
CA LEU A 127 3.75 1.08 -23.39
C LEU A 127 4.83 2.00 -22.80
N ASP A 128 4.45 3.22 -22.44
CA ASP A 128 5.35 4.21 -21.87
C ASP A 128 5.75 3.83 -20.42
N ALA A 129 7.04 3.64 -20.17
CA ALA A 129 7.53 3.19 -18.88
C ALA A 129 7.42 4.26 -17.78
N GLU A 130 7.54 5.55 -18.11
CA GLU A 130 7.46 6.65 -17.14
C GLU A 130 6.01 6.78 -16.63
N VAL A 131 5.05 6.74 -17.54
CA VAL A 131 3.62 6.79 -17.18
C VAL A 131 3.22 5.58 -16.33
N LEU A 132 3.74 4.40 -16.65
CA LEU A 132 3.45 3.17 -15.91
C LEU A 132 4.13 3.13 -14.55
N GLU A 133 5.28 3.77 -14.38
CA GLU A 133 5.92 3.95 -13.08
C GLU A 133 5.03 4.78 -12.14
N ASP A 134 4.56 5.94 -12.60
CA ASP A 134 3.71 6.82 -11.79
C ASP A 134 2.43 6.11 -11.34
N LEU A 135 1.82 5.36 -12.27
CA LEU A 135 0.65 4.54 -11.99
C LEU A 135 0.97 3.43 -10.99
N THR A 136 2.11 2.75 -11.14
CA THR A 136 2.55 1.70 -10.20
C THR A 136 2.71 2.26 -8.78
N ARG A 137 3.33 3.43 -8.63
CA ARG A 137 3.49 4.07 -7.31
C ARG A 137 2.14 4.42 -6.67
N SER A 138 1.19 4.94 -7.45
CA SER A 138 -0.18 5.19 -6.96
C SER A 138 -0.90 3.91 -6.53
N VAL A 139 -0.85 2.86 -7.36
CA VAL A 139 -1.47 1.57 -7.05
C VAL A 139 -0.86 0.98 -5.77
N ALA A 140 0.47 0.97 -5.65
CA ALA A 140 1.16 0.46 -4.47
C ALA A 140 0.81 1.23 -3.18
N SER A 141 0.65 2.57 -3.27
CA SER A 141 0.38 3.42 -2.11
C SER A 141 -0.95 3.14 -1.42
N ILE A 142 -1.90 2.53 -2.12
CA ILE A 142 -3.19 2.12 -1.58
C ILE A 142 -3.32 0.60 -1.42
N GLY A 143 -2.21 -0.14 -1.49
CA GLY A 143 -2.18 -1.59 -1.26
C GLY A 143 -2.72 -2.44 -2.42
N GLU A 144 -2.96 -1.83 -3.58
CA GLU A 144 -3.53 -2.52 -4.73
C GLU A 144 -2.49 -3.34 -5.53
N GLU A 145 -3.00 -4.27 -6.34
CA GLU A 145 -2.18 -5.13 -7.18
C GLU A 145 -2.07 -4.61 -8.63
N ALA A 146 -0.86 -4.65 -9.18
CA ALA A 146 -0.59 -4.45 -10.60
C ALA A 146 0.16 -5.65 -11.22
N THR A 147 0.02 -5.83 -12.52
CA THR A 147 0.80 -6.80 -13.29
C THR A 147 1.19 -6.23 -14.64
N ALA A 148 2.36 -6.60 -15.13
CA ALA A 148 2.81 -6.21 -16.46
C ALA A 148 3.37 -7.43 -17.22
N VAL A 149 3.31 -7.36 -18.55
CA VAL A 149 3.98 -8.30 -19.45
C VAL A 149 5.11 -7.56 -20.13
N VAL A 150 6.34 -7.90 -19.75
CA VAL A 150 7.56 -7.20 -20.17
C VAL A 150 8.47 -8.14 -20.94
N LYS A 151 9.24 -7.58 -21.85
CA LYS A 151 10.33 -8.25 -22.58
C LYS A 151 11.61 -7.52 -22.23
N MET A 152 12.60 -8.22 -21.68
CA MET A 152 13.82 -7.58 -21.16
C MET A 152 14.86 -7.32 -22.24
N GLU A 153 14.90 -8.17 -23.27
CA GLU A 153 15.85 -8.10 -24.38
C GLU A 153 15.13 -8.36 -25.71
N GLU A 154 15.64 -7.81 -26.81
CA GLU A 154 15.03 -7.86 -28.15
C GLU A 154 14.71 -9.29 -28.64
N ASN A 155 15.49 -10.30 -28.28
CA ASN A 155 15.27 -11.69 -28.68
C ASN A 155 14.78 -12.61 -27.54
N SER A 156 14.38 -12.03 -26.41
CA SER A 156 13.86 -12.77 -25.26
C SER A 156 12.35 -13.02 -25.35
N ARG A 157 11.87 -14.05 -24.64
CA ARG A 157 10.42 -14.25 -24.44
C ARG A 157 9.90 -13.21 -23.45
N SER A 158 8.68 -12.72 -23.69
CA SER A 158 7.99 -11.90 -22.71
C SER A 158 7.72 -12.69 -21.42
N LYS A 159 7.87 -12.03 -20.28
CA LYS A 159 7.57 -12.56 -18.95
C LYS A 159 6.52 -11.70 -18.27
N ARG A 160 5.70 -12.32 -17.43
CA ARG A 160 4.78 -11.61 -16.56
C ARG A 160 5.51 -11.23 -15.27
N ILE A 161 5.42 -9.97 -14.88
CA ILE A 161 5.82 -9.46 -13.57
C ILE A 161 4.56 -9.04 -12.80
N VAL A 162 4.62 -9.09 -11.48
CA VAL A 162 3.50 -8.81 -10.59
C VAL A 162 4.00 -7.86 -9.50
N LEU A 163 3.27 -6.77 -9.28
CA LEU A 163 3.36 -5.93 -8.09
C LEU A 163 2.66 -6.70 -6.96
N ARG A 164 3.37 -7.69 -6.46
CA ARG A 164 3.11 -8.43 -5.23
C ARG A 164 4.46 -8.64 -4.60
N GLY A 165 4.57 -8.44 -3.30
CA GLY A 165 5.86 -8.66 -2.69
C GLY A 165 5.92 -8.33 -1.22
N THR A 166 7.14 -7.96 -0.84
CA THR A 166 7.53 -7.65 0.52
C THR A 166 6.76 -6.42 1.01
N PRO A 167 6.15 -6.49 2.20
CA PRO A 167 5.58 -5.31 2.85
C PRO A 167 6.62 -4.20 2.93
N PHE A 168 6.22 -2.97 2.61
CA PHE A 168 7.10 -1.81 2.67
C PHE A 168 7.71 -1.68 4.07
N SER A 169 9.03 -1.57 4.15
CA SER A 169 9.78 -1.59 5.40
C SER A 169 10.68 -0.37 5.48
N VAL A 170 10.72 0.25 6.66
CA VAL A 170 11.51 1.46 6.91
C VAL A 170 12.36 1.22 8.14
N GLU A 171 13.64 1.54 8.05
CA GLU A 171 14.52 1.58 9.21
C GLU A 171 14.29 2.87 10.00
N VAL A 172 14.06 2.74 11.30
CA VAL A 172 13.91 3.89 12.21
C VAL A 172 15.05 3.84 13.21
N SER A 173 15.91 4.86 13.18
CA SER A 173 16.93 5.05 14.22
C SER A 173 16.27 5.61 15.47
N LEU A 174 16.44 4.92 16.60
CA LEU A 174 15.90 5.32 17.90
C LEU A 174 17.05 5.70 18.81
N ASP A 175 17.18 7.01 19.10
CA ASP A 175 18.19 7.49 20.04
C ASP A 175 17.77 7.26 21.51
N SER A 176 16.46 7.15 21.76
CA SER A 176 15.86 6.73 23.04
C SER A 176 14.41 6.25 22.89
N ILE A 177 13.90 5.51 23.87
CA ILE A 177 12.50 5.02 23.89
C ILE A 177 11.49 6.17 23.96
N GLY A 178 11.85 7.28 24.62
CA GLY A 178 10.94 8.42 24.85
C GLY A 178 10.42 9.06 23.56
N ASN A 179 11.12 8.87 22.44
CA ASN A 179 10.79 9.49 21.16
C ASN A 179 10.25 8.47 20.15
N PHE A 180 9.99 7.23 20.57
CA PHE A 180 9.61 6.13 19.68
C PHE A 180 8.42 6.47 18.79
N PHE A 181 7.28 6.83 19.39
CA PHE A 181 6.04 7.06 18.65
C PHE A 181 6.15 8.24 17.69
N GLU A 182 6.86 9.30 18.08
CA GLU A 182 7.09 10.46 17.23
C GLU A 182 7.98 10.11 16.04
N LYS A 183 9.12 9.46 16.28
CA LYS A 183 10.06 9.06 15.23
C LYS A 183 9.46 8.03 14.28
N SER A 184 8.71 7.06 14.80
CA SER A 184 8.00 6.08 13.97
C SER A 184 6.91 6.74 13.14
N ARG A 185 6.16 7.70 13.70
CA ARG A 185 5.15 8.45 12.94
C ARG A 185 5.80 9.29 11.84
N GLU A 186 6.88 10.01 12.14
CA GLU A 186 7.66 10.75 11.14
C GLU A 186 8.12 9.82 10.00
N ALA A 187 8.70 8.68 10.34
CA ALA A 187 9.15 7.70 9.37
C ALA A 187 8.02 7.14 8.49
N ILE A 188 6.84 6.84 9.07
CA ILE A 188 5.66 6.39 8.31
C ILE A 188 5.19 7.48 7.34
N VAL A 189 5.11 8.72 7.82
CA VAL A 189 4.67 9.85 7.00
C VAL A 189 5.65 10.11 5.86
N ASP A 190 6.95 10.08 6.13
CA ASP A 190 7.98 10.29 5.12
C ASP A 190 8.04 9.14 4.11
N ALA A 191 7.90 7.89 4.57
CA ALA A 191 7.75 6.72 3.71
C ALA A 191 6.56 6.83 2.77
N TYR A 192 5.38 7.12 3.32
CA TYR A 192 4.16 7.31 2.54
C TYR A 192 4.31 8.44 1.53
N ARG A 193 4.90 9.57 1.96
CA ARG A 193 5.20 10.69 1.07
C ARG A 193 6.18 10.31 -0.01
N ASN A 194 7.26 9.57 0.28
CA ASN A 194 8.25 9.15 -0.71
C ASN A 194 7.67 8.19 -1.75
N LEU A 195 6.82 7.26 -1.33
CA LEU A 195 6.05 6.42 -2.24
C LEU A 195 5.22 7.28 -3.23
N ARG A 196 4.76 8.46 -2.79
CA ARG A 196 4.00 9.42 -3.62
C ARG A 196 4.82 10.50 -4.34
N ARG A 197 5.94 10.98 -3.78
CA ARG A 197 6.56 12.28 -4.12
C ARG A 197 7.31 12.32 -5.45
N GLN A 198 7.48 11.20 -6.13
CA GLN A 198 7.97 11.24 -7.52
C GLN A 198 6.91 11.73 -8.51
N GLN A 199 5.68 11.97 -8.05
CA GLN A 199 4.65 12.72 -8.79
C GLN A 199 4.82 14.23 -8.57
N SER A 200 5.80 14.85 -9.21
CA SER A 200 5.90 16.32 -9.36
C SER A 200 6.65 16.70 -10.63
#